data_AF-A0A7S3C259-F1
#
_entry.id   AF-A0A7S3C259-F1
#
_cell.length_a   1.000
_cell.length_b   1.000
_cell.length_c   1.000
_cell.angle_alpha   90.00
_cell.angle_beta   90.00
_cell.angle_gamma   90.00
#
_symmetry.space_group_name_H-M   'P 1'
#
loop_
_entity.id
_entity.type
_entity.pdbx_description
1 polymer ?
#
loop_
_entity_poly.entity_id
_entity_poly.type
_entity_poly.pdbx_seq_one_letter_code
_entity_poly.pdbx_strand_id
1 'polypeptide(L)'
;MVLNKVDLVPREVAQRWLAHLREELPAVAFKCSTQLKGDRMSGSWRGSGVRWGKHVRRGREREKTADEIEAEHQAATCLGSETLMHLLKNYARNKNLKTAITVGCVGFPNVGKSSLVNSLKRKTVANAGATPGVTRATQEIHLDRHVKLIDSPGIV
;
A
#
# COMPACT_ATOMS: atom_id res chain seq x y z
N MET A 1 -2.54 -13.52 9.34
CA MET A 1 -3.61 -12.53 9.11
C MET A 1 -3.03 -11.11 9.13
N VAL A 2 -3.60 -10.21 8.32
CA VAL A 2 -3.23 -8.78 8.34
C VAL A 2 -4.44 -7.97 8.74
N LEU A 3 -4.36 -7.26 9.87
CA LEU A 3 -5.37 -6.30 10.30
C LEU A 3 -5.03 -4.95 9.67
N ASN A 4 -5.73 -4.61 8.58
CA ASN A 4 -5.49 -3.37 7.84
C ASN A 4 -6.37 -2.22 8.36
N LYS A 5 -6.00 -0.98 8.01
CA LYS A 5 -6.71 0.26 8.38
C LYS A 5 -6.74 0.53 9.89
N VAL A 6 -5.66 0.15 10.59
CA VAL A 6 -5.54 0.35 12.04
C VAL A 6 -5.47 1.83 12.45
N ASP A 7 -5.26 2.71 11.49
CA ASP A 7 -5.29 4.16 11.64
C ASP A 7 -6.71 4.74 11.76
N LEU A 8 -7.75 3.97 11.44
CA LEU A 8 -9.15 4.42 11.52
C LEU A 8 -9.81 4.12 12.87
N VAL A 9 -9.09 3.51 13.81
CA VAL A 9 -9.58 3.15 15.13
C VAL A 9 -8.59 3.58 16.20
N PRO A 10 -9.05 3.84 17.44
CA PRO A 10 -8.14 4.11 18.56
C PRO A 10 -7.12 2.97 18.73
N ARG A 11 -5.91 3.33 19.16
CA ARG A 11 -4.78 2.40 19.30
C ARG A 11 -5.14 1.22 20.21
N GLU A 12 -5.87 1.48 21.29
CA GLU A 12 -6.28 0.50 22.28
C GLU A 12 -7.23 -0.54 21.65
N VAL A 13 -8.12 -0.10 20.77
CA VAL A 13 -9.05 -0.98 20.04
C VAL A 13 -8.28 -1.86 19.07
N ALA A 14 -7.36 -1.29 18.28
CA ALA A 14 -6.51 -2.07 17.38
C ALA A 14 -5.67 -3.11 18.13
N GLN A 15 -5.13 -2.76 19.30
CA GLN A 15 -4.34 -3.66 20.14
C GLN A 15 -5.17 -4.82 20.70
N ARG A 16 -6.38 -4.56 21.18
CA ARG A 16 -7.29 -5.61 21.68
C ARG A 16 -7.67 -6.58 20.57
N TRP A 17 -8.04 -6.08 19.39
CA TRP A 17 -8.31 -6.93 18.23
C TRP A 17 -7.08 -7.76 17.83
N LEU A 18 -5.90 -7.15 17.81
CA LEU A 18 -4.67 -7.86 17.48
C LEU A 18 -4.34 -8.96 18.50
N ALA A 19 -4.58 -8.72 19.79
CA ALA A 19 -4.38 -9.72 20.84
C ALA A 19 -5.34 -10.91 20.64
N HIS A 20 -6.62 -10.63 20.48
CA HIS A 20 -7.63 -11.66 20.27
C HIS A 20 -7.35 -12.50 19.01
N LEU A 21 -7.08 -11.86 17.87
CA LEU A 21 -6.80 -12.56 16.61
C LEU A 21 -5.53 -13.43 16.68
N ARG A 22 -4.56 -13.08 17.54
CA ARG A 22 -3.32 -13.84 17.75
C ARG A 22 -3.51 -15.13 18.54
N GLU A 23 -4.65 -15.30 19.20
CA GLU A 23 -5.01 -16.56 19.87
C GLU A 23 -5.21 -17.69 18.84
N GLU A 24 -5.70 -17.36 17.64
CA GLU A 24 -5.97 -18.33 16.58
C GLU A 24 -4.90 -18.33 15.48
N LEU A 25 -4.46 -17.15 15.03
CA LEU A 25 -3.60 -17.01 13.85
C LEU A 25 -2.55 -15.91 14.02
N PRO A 26 -1.33 -16.07 13.49
CA PRO A 26 -0.33 -15.00 13.50
C PRO A 26 -0.88 -13.74 12.82
N ALA A 27 -1.02 -12.64 13.58
CA ALA A 27 -1.61 -11.39 13.08
C ALA A 27 -0.63 -10.21 13.13
N VAL A 28 -0.68 -9.38 12.07
CA VAL A 28 0.12 -8.16 11.92
C VAL A 28 -0.83 -6.97 11.70
N ALA A 29 -0.66 -5.91 12.50
CA ALA A 29 -1.33 -4.63 12.29
C ALA A 29 -0.70 -3.87 11.12
N PHE A 30 -1.52 -3.27 10.26
CA PHE A 30 -1.06 -2.64 9.04
C PHE A 30 -1.80 -1.33 8.74
N LYS A 31 -1.05 -0.32 8.33
CA LYS A 31 -1.56 0.93 7.75
C LYS A 31 -0.93 1.09 6.38
N CYS A 32 -1.75 1.14 5.33
CA CYS A 32 -1.28 1.46 3.99
C CYS A 32 -0.93 2.95 3.89
N SER A 33 0.18 3.29 3.23
CA SER A 33 0.49 4.70 2.94
C SER A 33 -0.40 5.18 1.78
N THR A 34 -1.07 6.30 1.95
CA THR A 34 -1.94 6.91 0.93
C THR A 34 -1.21 7.87 -0.01
N GLN A 35 0.06 8.16 0.23
CA GLN A 35 0.84 9.06 -0.61
C GLN A 35 1.79 8.29 -1.52
N LEU A 36 1.27 7.92 -2.69
CA LEU A 36 2.12 8.02 -3.86
C LEU A 36 2.26 9.50 -4.08
N LYS A 37 3.48 10.03 -3.87
CA LYS A 37 3.82 11.36 -4.36
C LYS A 37 3.20 11.48 -5.74
N GLY A 38 2.28 12.45 -5.88
CA GLY A 38 1.83 12.89 -7.19
C GLY A 38 3.08 13.02 -8.02
N ASP A 39 3.10 12.32 -9.13
CA ASP A 39 4.11 12.49 -10.14
C ASP A 39 4.14 14.00 -10.41
N ARG A 40 5.16 14.71 -9.89
CA ARG A 40 5.55 15.96 -10.51
C ARG A 40 6.06 15.50 -11.87
N MET A 41 5.14 15.39 -12.83
CA MET A 41 5.46 15.41 -14.25
C MET A 41 6.06 16.78 -14.57
N SER A 42 7.27 17.05 -14.08
CA SER A 42 8.24 17.87 -14.79
C SER A 42 8.91 16.95 -15.82
N GLY A 43 8.10 16.46 -16.75
CA GLY A 43 8.50 15.53 -17.79
C GLY A 43 7.80 15.96 -19.07
N SER A 44 8.53 16.68 -19.91
CA SER A 44 8.13 17.12 -21.24
C SER A 44 7.46 15.98 -22.02
N TRP A 45 6.14 16.03 -22.19
CA TRP A 45 5.44 15.25 -23.21
C TRP A 45 5.90 15.75 -24.59
N ARG A 46 6.93 15.12 -25.16
CA ARG A 46 7.21 15.19 -26.61
C ARG A 46 6.33 14.14 -27.28
N GLY A 47 5.10 14.51 -27.61
CA GLY A 47 4.18 13.63 -28.32
C GLY A 47 2.88 14.34 -28.68
N SER A 48 2.78 14.76 -29.93
CA SER A 48 1.58 15.21 -30.66
C SER A 48 0.83 16.46 -30.14
N GLY A 49 1.19 17.61 -30.69
CA GLY A 49 0.21 18.41 -31.44
C GLY A 49 -0.80 19.29 -30.71
N VAL A 50 -0.72 19.58 -29.41
CA VAL A 50 -1.57 20.62 -28.78
C VAL A 50 -0.77 21.51 -27.83
N ARG A 51 -0.55 22.76 -28.25
CA ARG A 51 0.11 23.81 -27.46
C ARG A 51 -0.90 24.44 -26.51
N TRP A 52 -1.11 23.85 -25.34
CA TRP A 52 -1.82 24.53 -24.26
C TRP A 52 -0.96 25.70 -23.76
N GLY A 53 -1.46 26.92 -23.96
CA GLY A 53 -0.75 28.16 -23.68
C GLY A 53 -0.25 28.25 -22.24
N LYS A 54 1.03 28.58 -22.08
CA LYS A 54 1.66 28.89 -20.78
C LYS A 54 1.13 30.23 -20.26
N HIS A 55 -0.07 30.22 -19.71
CA HIS A 55 -0.51 31.21 -18.71
C HIS A 55 -0.81 30.49 -17.41
N VAL A 56 0.19 29.79 -16.85
CA VAL A 56 0.13 29.37 -15.46
C VAL A 56 0.47 30.59 -14.63
N ARG A 57 -0.56 31.26 -14.11
CA ARG A 57 -0.41 32.23 -13.02
C ARG A 57 0.34 31.52 -11.90
N ARG A 58 1.55 31.98 -11.61
CA ARG A 58 2.38 31.51 -10.49
C ARG A 58 1.66 31.90 -9.19
N GLY A 59 0.71 31.07 -8.78
CA GLY A 59 0.09 31.17 -7.47
C GLY A 59 1.19 31.07 -6.41
N ARG A 60 1.17 31.98 -5.45
CA ARG A 60 2.07 31.97 -4.28
C ARG A 60 1.89 30.62 -3.57
N GLU A 61 2.86 29.72 -3.68
CA GLU A 61 2.88 28.47 -2.91
C GLU A 61 2.80 28.86 -1.44
N ARG A 62 1.71 28.46 -0.78
CA ARG A 62 1.54 28.67 0.66
C ARG A 62 2.51 27.73 1.36
N GLU A 63 3.41 28.31 2.15
CA GLU A 63 4.33 27.56 3.00
C GLU A 63 3.51 26.83 4.06
N LYS A 64 3.67 25.50 4.13
CA LYS A 64 2.95 24.65 5.09
C LYS A 64 3.51 24.86 6.49
N THR A 65 2.66 24.80 7.51
CA THR A 65 3.11 24.90 8.90
C THR A 65 3.83 23.61 9.33
N ALA A 66 4.62 23.68 10.42
CA ALA A 66 5.29 22.50 10.97
C ALA A 66 4.30 21.38 11.35
N ASP A 67 3.15 21.74 11.93
CA ASP A 67 2.09 20.79 12.29
C ASP A 67 1.45 20.13 11.06
N GLU A 68 1.26 20.89 9.97
CA GLU A 68 0.75 20.36 8.69
C GLU A 68 1.76 19.39 8.05
N ILE A 69 3.05 19.72 8.14
CA ILE A 69 4.14 18.87 7.65
C ILE A 69 4.22 17.59 8.47
N GLU A 70 4.12 17.67 9.80
CA GLU A 70 4.17 16.51 10.69
C GLU A 70 2.95 15.59 10.51
N ALA A 71 1.74 16.16 10.43
CA ALA A 71 0.52 15.42 10.13
C ALA A 71 0.59 14.73 8.75
N GLU A 72 1.14 15.41 7.75
CA GLU A 72 1.39 14.84 6.42
C GLU A 72 2.40 13.69 6.48
N HIS A 73 3.50 13.83 7.22
CA HIS A 73 4.47 12.76 7.43
C HIS A 73 3.87 11.54 8.15
N GLN A 74 3.03 11.75 9.16
CA GLN A 74 2.32 10.67 9.85
C GLN A 74 1.28 9.99 8.94
N ALA A 75 0.60 10.75 8.08
CA ALA A 75 -0.30 10.20 7.07
C ALA A 75 0.45 9.40 5.99
N ALA A 76 1.64 9.86 5.60
CA ALA A 76 2.48 9.23 4.59
C ALA A 76 3.18 7.95 5.06
N THR A 77 3.28 7.72 6.37
CA THR A 77 4.03 6.57 6.92
C THR A 77 3.20 5.29 6.86
N CYS A 78 3.74 4.26 6.21
CA CYS A 78 3.18 2.91 6.20
C CYS A 78 3.63 2.13 7.44
N LEU A 79 2.69 1.60 8.21
CA LEU A 79 2.97 0.79 9.40
C LEU A 79 2.86 -0.71 9.08
N GLY A 80 3.75 -1.52 9.66
CA GLY A 80 3.71 -2.99 9.55
C GLY A 80 4.34 -3.57 8.28
N SER A 81 4.73 -2.74 7.31
CA SER A 81 5.37 -3.20 6.05
C SER A 81 6.68 -3.95 6.27
N GLU A 82 7.55 -3.44 7.14
CA GLU A 82 8.82 -4.08 7.47
C GLU A 82 8.61 -5.42 8.19
N THR A 83 7.75 -5.45 9.20
CA THR A 83 7.43 -6.68 9.94
C THR A 83 6.86 -7.75 9.01
N LEU A 84 5.91 -7.38 8.15
CA LEU A 84 5.31 -8.33 7.19
C LEU A 84 6.34 -8.83 6.18
N MET A 85 7.17 -7.94 5.64
CA MET A 85 8.24 -8.32 4.71
C MET A 85 9.27 -9.25 5.37
N HIS A 86 9.66 -8.97 6.61
CA HIS A 86 10.58 -9.81 7.35
C HIS A 86 10.01 -11.21 7.60
N LEU A 87 8.73 -11.31 7.97
CA LEU A 87 8.05 -12.59 8.14
C LEU A 87 8.02 -13.40 6.84
N LEU A 88 7.67 -12.76 5.71
CA LEU A 88 7.64 -13.43 4.40
C LEU A 88 9.03 -13.92 3.97
N LYS A 89 10.07 -13.09 4.17
CA LYS A 89 11.46 -13.47 3.88
C LYS A 89 11.95 -14.61 4.78
N ASN A 90 11.58 -14.60 6.05
CA ASN A 90 11.92 -15.68 6.99
C ASN A 90 11.26 -16.99 6.57
N TYR A 91 10.00 -16.91 6.16
CA TYR A 91 9.29 -18.08 5.64
C TYR A 91 9.97 -18.64 4.38
N ALA A 92 10.34 -17.78 3.42
CA ALA A 92 11.05 -18.19 2.21
C ALA A 92 12.40 -18.85 2.52
N ARG A 93 13.18 -18.29 3.45
CA ARG A 93 14.47 -18.83 3.91
C ARG A 93 14.33 -20.18 4.61
N ASN A 94 13.38 -20.31 5.54
CA ASN A 94 13.20 -21.53 6.33
C ASN A 94 12.79 -22.73 5.48
N LYS A 95 12.15 -22.50 4.33
CA LYS A 95 11.79 -23.56 3.38
C LYS A 95 12.91 -23.89 2.38
N ASN A 96 14.09 -23.27 2.50
CA ASN A 96 15.25 -23.44 1.61
C ASN A 96 14.87 -23.32 0.11
N LEU A 97 13.92 -22.43 -0.19
CA LEU A 97 13.41 -22.29 -1.55
C LEU A 97 14.47 -21.59 -2.40
N LYS A 98 14.89 -22.26 -3.48
CA LYS A 98 15.78 -21.70 -4.50
C LYS A 98 15.11 -20.61 -5.33
N THR A 99 13.78 -20.55 -5.28
CA THR A 99 12.91 -19.64 -6.03
C THR A 99 12.10 -18.77 -5.08
N ALA A 100 11.47 -17.72 -5.61
CA ALA A 100 10.62 -16.83 -4.84
C ALA A 100 9.34 -17.53 -4.33
N ILE A 101 8.89 -17.19 -3.12
CA ILE A 101 7.54 -17.54 -2.66
C ILE A 101 6.51 -16.68 -3.37
N THR A 102 5.34 -17.25 -3.65
CA THR A 102 4.17 -16.52 -4.16
C THR A 102 3.10 -16.49 -3.08
N VAL A 103 2.67 -15.28 -2.70
CA VAL A 103 1.74 -15.05 -1.58
C VAL A 103 0.46 -14.39 -2.09
N GLY A 104 -0.68 -15.04 -1.91
CA GLY A 104 -1.98 -14.50 -2.26
C GLY A 104 -2.53 -13.52 -1.20
N CYS A 105 -2.95 -12.34 -1.65
CA CYS A 105 -3.73 -11.40 -0.84
C CYS A 105 -5.22 -11.68 -1.05
N VAL A 106 -5.90 -12.21 -0.04
CA VAL A 106 -7.32 -12.59 -0.11
C VAL A 106 -8.11 -11.87 0.99
N GLY A 107 -9.37 -11.55 0.70
CA GLY A 107 -10.30 -10.92 1.64
C GLY A 107 -11.42 -10.15 0.94
N PHE A 108 -12.36 -9.63 1.73
CA PHE A 108 -13.53 -8.90 1.25
C PHE A 108 -13.19 -7.72 0.31
N PRO A 109 -14.13 -7.28 -0.53
CA PRO A 109 -14.00 -6.03 -1.26
C PRO A 109 -13.63 -4.86 -0.33
N ASN A 110 -12.86 -3.90 -0.83
CA ASN A 110 -12.52 -2.64 -0.13
C ASN A 110 -11.74 -2.75 1.19
N VAL A 111 -11.29 -3.93 1.62
CA VAL A 111 -10.41 -4.07 2.81
C VAL A 111 -8.99 -3.53 2.59
N GLY A 112 -8.63 -3.17 1.36
CA GLY A 112 -7.34 -2.56 1.01
C GLY A 112 -6.26 -3.54 0.55
N LYS A 113 -6.64 -4.65 -0.11
CA LYS A 113 -5.70 -5.64 -0.67
C LYS A 113 -4.70 -4.99 -1.64
N SER A 114 -5.19 -4.33 -2.68
CA SER A 114 -4.37 -3.63 -3.67
C SER A 114 -3.55 -2.49 -3.04
N SER A 115 -4.11 -1.79 -2.05
CA SER A 115 -3.38 -0.76 -1.29
C SER A 115 -2.22 -1.33 -0.47
N LEU A 116 -2.39 -2.52 0.11
CA LEU A 116 -1.34 -3.24 0.82
C LEU A 116 -0.22 -3.66 -0.14
N VAL A 117 -0.58 -4.17 -1.32
CA VAL A 117 0.38 -4.55 -2.36
C VAL A 117 1.20 -3.33 -2.80
N ASN A 118 0.54 -2.20 -3.09
CA ASN A 118 1.22 -0.95 -3.44
C ASN A 118 2.14 -0.45 -2.33
N SER A 119 1.70 -0.56 -1.07
CA SER A 119 2.48 -0.15 0.10
C SER A 119 3.74 -1.00 0.28
N LEU A 120 3.63 -2.33 0.12
CA LEU A 120 4.77 -3.23 0.19
C LEU A 120 5.73 -3.05 -0.99
N LYS A 121 5.20 -2.74 -2.19
CA LYS A 121 6.01 -2.45 -3.37
C LYS A 121 6.64 -1.05 -3.33
N ARG A 122 6.14 -0.16 -2.46
CA ARG A 122 6.49 1.27 -2.38
C ARG A 122 6.28 2.00 -3.72
N LYS A 123 5.33 1.52 -4.52
CA LYS A 123 4.96 2.05 -5.85
C LYS A 123 3.54 1.60 -6.16
N THR A 124 2.77 2.41 -6.88
CA THR A 124 1.47 2.00 -7.43
C THR A 124 1.67 1.09 -8.61
N VAL A 125 1.22 -0.14 -8.43
CA VAL A 125 1.30 -1.24 -9.39
C VAL A 125 -0.06 -1.90 -9.58
N ALA A 126 -0.90 -1.90 -8.54
CA ALA A 126 -2.28 -2.34 -8.58
C ALA A 126 -3.22 -1.14 -8.52
N ASN A 127 -4.33 -1.18 -9.27
CA ASN A 127 -5.37 -0.16 -9.18
C ASN A 127 -6.12 -0.32 -7.85
N ALA A 128 -6.21 0.75 -7.07
CA ALA A 128 -6.91 0.76 -5.79
C ALA A 128 -7.90 1.93 -5.77
N GLY A 129 -9.13 1.67 -5.32
CA GLY A 129 -10.19 2.68 -5.25
C GLY A 129 -11.21 2.32 -4.17
N ALA A 130 -12.10 3.27 -3.87
CA ALA A 130 -13.14 3.13 -2.86
C ALA A 130 -14.33 2.27 -3.33
N THR A 131 -14.52 2.12 -4.64
CA THR A 131 -15.62 1.33 -5.22
C THR A 131 -15.24 -0.16 -5.26
N PRO A 132 -16.13 -1.08 -4.85
CA PRO A 132 -15.93 -2.51 -5.10
C PRO A 132 -15.71 -2.82 -6.59
N GLY A 133 -14.99 -3.90 -6.90
CA GLY A 133 -14.81 -4.37 -8.28
C GLY A 133 -13.73 -3.62 -9.09
N VAL A 134 -12.90 -2.79 -8.45
CA VAL A 134 -11.72 -2.18 -9.09
C VAL A 134 -10.74 -3.27 -9.56
N THR A 135 -10.45 -4.24 -8.70
CA THR A 135 -9.65 -5.42 -9.05
C THR A 135 -10.56 -6.48 -9.67
N ARG A 136 -10.51 -6.60 -11.01
CA ARG A 136 -11.35 -7.54 -11.78
C ARG A 136 -10.68 -8.87 -12.09
N ALA A 137 -9.35 -8.89 -12.11
CA ALA A 137 -8.56 -10.07 -12.41
C ALA A 137 -7.40 -10.18 -11.43
N THR A 138 -6.95 -11.42 -11.21
CA THR A 138 -5.80 -11.72 -10.38
C THR A 138 -4.51 -11.27 -11.07
N GLN A 139 -3.62 -10.61 -10.33
CA GLN A 139 -2.36 -10.06 -10.86
C GLN A 139 -1.17 -10.50 -10.00
N GLU A 140 -0.09 -10.95 -10.64
CA GLU A 140 1.18 -11.28 -9.96
C GLU A 140 2.12 -10.08 -9.98
N ILE A 141 2.67 -9.74 -8.81
CA ILE A 141 3.53 -8.57 -8.58
C ILE A 141 4.77 -9.01 -7.80
N HIS A 142 5.95 -8.89 -8.41
CA HIS A 142 7.22 -9.19 -7.74
C HIS A 142 7.56 -8.07 -6.77
N LEU A 143 7.75 -8.38 -5.49
CA LEU A 143 8.25 -7.41 -4.51
C LEU A 143 9.77 -7.36 -4.56
N ASP A 144 10.42 -8.52 -4.51
CA ASP A 144 11.86 -8.70 -4.65
C ASP A 144 12.21 -10.08 -5.25
N ARG A 145 13.48 -10.49 -5.18
CA ARG A 145 13.96 -11.79 -5.71
C ARG A 145 13.34 -13.00 -5.00
N HIS A 146 12.90 -12.86 -3.75
CA HIS A 146 12.44 -13.97 -2.92
C HIS A 146 10.94 -13.94 -2.64
N VAL A 147 10.24 -12.84 -2.90
CA VAL A 147 8.82 -12.68 -2.60
C VAL A 147 8.06 -12.08 -3.78
N LYS A 148 6.98 -12.76 -4.17
CA LYS A 148 5.96 -12.30 -5.11
C LYS A 148 4.62 -12.23 -4.39
N LEU A 149 3.81 -11.25 -4.73
CA LEU A 149 2.43 -11.14 -4.29
C LEU A 149 1.46 -11.41 -5.43
N ILE A 150 0.31 -11.95 -5.08
CA ILE A 150 -0.86 -12.01 -5.94
C ILE A 150 -1.91 -11.05 -5.35
N ASP A 151 -2.33 -10.05 -6.14
CA ASP A 151 -3.53 -9.26 -5.84
C ASP A 151 -4.74 -9.94 -6.47
N SER A 152 -5.79 -10.17 -5.68
CA SER A 152 -7.00 -10.89 -6.12
C SER A 152 -8.25 -10.02 -5.99
N PRO A 153 -9.30 -10.28 -6.80
CA PRO A 153 -10.61 -9.66 -6.60
C PRO A 153 -11.14 -9.89 -5.17
N GLY A 154 -12.05 -9.01 -4.74
CA GLY A 154 -12.77 -9.25 -3.47
C GLY A 154 -13.66 -10.47 -3.58
N ILE A 155 -13.61 -11.33 -2.57
CA ILE A 155 -14.50 -12.49 -2.42
C ILE A 155 -15.58 -12.12 -1.40
N VAL A 156 -16.82 -12.52 -1.65
CA VAL A 156 -17.98 -12.35 -0.74
C VAL A 156 -18.40 -13.72 -0.25
#